data_AF-A0A944H567-F1
#
_entry.id   AF-A0A944H567-F1
#
_cell.length_a   1.000
_cell.length_b   1.000
_cell.length_c   1.000
_cell.angle_alpha   90.00
_cell.angle_beta   90.00
_cell.angle_gamma   90.00
#
_symmetry.space_group_name_H-M   'P 1'
#
loop_
_entity.id
_entity.type
_entity.pdbx_description
1 polymer ?
#
loop_
_entity_poly.entity_id
_entity_poly.type
_entity_poly.pdbx_seq_one_letter_code
_entity_poly.pdbx_strand_id
1 'polypeptide(L)'
;MAACVAVFGLSAPEAFASSCQSNTPSGVWSSVGSWTNCGGTTPQATDTIQILNGHTITIDGSNRTVLGAQIDNGGTLANGGFTLTVNGTGSGINGFTVNGTLSGSGGLTLGGVAQVIDGSGTVSATGTVTVSSSLSVAATANITFAGTISISTLSTVTNNGIVTTTGTGGITGGSSTATWTQGNNATLNFGGNTTSLLSTGTLNATNTGNTVNYSGSTQTCKAVTYHHLSFSGSGTKTCTATTVNGNLQL
;
A
#
# COMPACT_ATOMS: atom_id res chain seq x y z
N MET A 1 -18.72 25.00 58.49
CA MET A 1 -17.53 24.25 58.02
C MET A 1 -17.84 23.82 56.59
N ALA A 2 -17.44 24.63 55.60
CA ALA A 2 -17.71 24.36 54.18
C ALA A 2 -16.40 23.92 53.52
N ALA A 3 -16.34 22.67 53.08
CA ALA A 3 -15.19 22.12 52.39
C ALA A 3 -15.24 22.57 50.91
N CYS A 4 -14.26 23.37 50.51
CA CYS A 4 -14.03 23.75 49.13
C CYS A 4 -13.28 22.61 48.43
N VAL A 5 -13.96 21.85 47.56
CA VAL A 5 -13.33 20.82 46.72
C VAL A 5 -12.77 21.51 45.48
N ALA A 6 -11.44 21.56 45.38
CA ALA A 6 -10.76 22.00 44.15
C ALA A 6 -10.76 20.84 43.15
N VAL A 7 -11.53 20.99 42.07
CA VAL A 7 -11.42 20.11 40.90
C VAL A 7 -10.21 20.57 40.11
N PHE A 8 -9.10 19.83 40.20
CA PHE A 8 -8.00 19.97 39.26
C PHE A 8 -8.44 19.38 37.92
N GLY A 9 -8.69 20.24 36.94
CA GLY A 9 -8.86 19.81 35.56
C GLY A 9 -7.56 19.19 35.07
N LEU A 10 -7.55 17.86 34.88
CA LEU A 10 -6.56 17.22 34.03
C LEU A 10 -6.82 17.73 32.61
N SER A 11 -6.02 18.71 32.14
CA SER A 11 -5.94 18.99 30.70
C SER A 11 -5.32 17.76 30.06
N ALA A 12 -6.08 17.05 29.22
CA ALA A 12 -5.49 16.05 28.34
C ALA A 12 -4.37 16.72 27.55
N PRO A 13 -3.12 16.21 27.56
CA PRO A 13 -2.08 16.77 26.71
C PRO A 13 -2.57 16.68 25.28
N GLU A 14 -2.52 17.81 24.56
CA GLU A 14 -2.75 17.81 23.12
C GLU A 14 -1.80 16.78 22.50
N ALA A 15 -2.35 15.78 21.81
CA ALA A 15 -1.56 14.75 21.16
C ALA A 15 -0.85 15.39 19.95
N PHE A 16 0.37 15.89 20.16
CA PHE A 16 1.23 16.33 19.07
C PHE A 16 1.59 15.12 18.21
N ALA A 17 1.44 15.27 16.89
CA ALA A 17 1.89 14.28 15.92
C ALA A 17 3.39 14.03 16.11
N SER A 18 3.73 12.81 16.47
CA SER A 18 5.10 12.37 16.72
C SER A 18 5.67 11.65 15.50
N SER A 19 6.99 11.76 15.31
CA SER A 19 7.74 10.99 14.30
C SER A 19 8.39 9.79 14.96
N CYS A 20 7.57 8.78 15.22
CA CYS A 20 7.97 7.56 15.90
C CYS A 20 8.97 6.75 15.09
N GLN A 21 10.01 6.23 15.75
CA GLN A 21 11.00 5.35 15.13
C GLN A 21 11.16 4.08 15.94
N SER A 22 11.36 2.94 15.28
CA SER A 22 11.68 1.69 15.98
C SER A 22 13.02 1.81 16.71
N ASN A 23 13.06 1.39 17.98
CA ASN A 23 14.21 1.59 18.87
C ASN A 23 14.89 0.27 19.30
N THR A 24 14.44 -0.85 18.75
CA THR A 24 14.94 -2.19 19.07
C THR A 24 15.02 -3.04 17.79
N PRO A 25 16.02 -3.92 17.65
CA PRO A 25 16.08 -4.89 16.56
C PRO A 25 14.86 -5.80 16.47
N SER A 26 14.22 -6.12 17.60
CA SER A 26 12.99 -6.92 17.65
C SER A 26 12.07 -6.38 18.75
N GLY A 27 10.81 -6.14 18.40
CA GLY A 27 9.82 -5.59 19.31
C GLY A 27 8.38 -5.80 18.86
N VAL A 28 7.45 -5.44 19.74
CA VAL A 28 6.00 -5.44 19.47
C VAL A 28 5.47 -4.01 19.55
N TRP A 29 4.42 -3.70 18.80
CA TRP A 29 3.85 -2.36 18.71
C TRP A 29 3.40 -1.83 20.07
N SER A 30 2.77 -2.67 20.89
CA SER A 30 2.21 -2.30 22.20
C SER A 30 3.26 -1.95 23.27
N SER A 31 4.53 -2.30 23.05
CA SER A 31 5.61 -2.00 23.99
C SER A 31 6.19 -0.62 23.71
N VAL A 32 6.10 0.28 24.69
CA VAL A 32 6.71 1.63 24.62
C VAL A 32 8.22 1.54 24.33
N GLY A 33 8.92 0.54 24.88
CA GLY A 33 10.36 0.34 24.66
C GLY A 33 10.73 -0.02 23.22
N SER A 34 9.75 -0.44 22.40
CA SER A 34 9.98 -0.68 20.97
C SER A 34 10.18 0.60 20.17
N TRP A 35 9.89 1.76 20.75
CA TRP A 35 9.80 3.03 20.04
C TRP A 35 10.62 4.12 20.71
N THR A 36 11.10 5.04 19.88
CA THR A 36 11.68 6.32 20.29
C THR A 36 10.98 7.45 19.54
N ASN A 37 11.14 8.68 20.02
CA ASN A 37 10.52 9.88 19.45
C ASN A 37 8.98 9.84 19.41
N CYS A 38 8.35 9.05 20.29
CA CYS A 38 6.90 8.89 20.41
C CYS A 38 6.30 9.52 21.68
N GLY A 39 6.91 10.58 22.23
CA GLY A 39 6.41 11.23 23.45
C GLY A 39 6.35 10.32 24.69
N GLY A 40 7.12 9.23 24.72
CA GLY A 40 7.08 8.24 25.80
C GLY A 40 5.90 7.26 25.73
N THR A 41 5.17 7.23 24.61
CA THR A 41 4.09 6.27 24.34
C THR A 41 4.44 5.39 23.13
N THR A 42 3.50 4.55 22.72
CA THR A 42 3.54 3.86 21.43
C THR A 42 2.93 4.76 20.34
N PRO A 43 3.17 4.48 19.03
CA PRO A 43 2.60 5.30 17.96
C PRO A 43 1.07 5.28 17.97
N GLN A 44 0.50 6.46 17.79
CA GLN A 44 -0.93 6.77 17.73
C GLN A 44 -1.35 7.14 16.29
N ALA A 45 -2.67 7.35 16.11
CA ALA A 45 -3.27 7.57 14.79
C ALA A 45 -2.76 8.81 14.04
N THR A 46 -2.27 9.81 14.75
CA THR A 46 -1.72 11.05 14.20
C THR A 46 -0.21 11.00 13.97
N ASP A 47 0.45 9.94 14.43
CA ASP A 47 1.90 9.82 14.37
C ASP A 47 2.34 9.24 13.03
N THR A 48 3.56 9.57 12.63
CA THR A 48 4.24 8.83 11.56
C THR A 48 5.15 7.78 12.18
N ILE A 49 5.38 6.67 11.47
CA ILE A 49 6.31 5.63 11.91
C ILE A 49 7.44 5.44 10.91
N GLN A 50 8.65 5.19 11.42
CA GLN A 50 9.77 4.65 10.65
C GLN A 50 10.27 3.35 11.28
N ILE A 51 10.29 2.28 10.50
CA ILE A 51 10.96 1.04 10.88
C ILE A 51 12.37 1.06 10.32
N LEU A 52 13.36 1.20 11.19
CA LEU A 52 14.78 1.30 10.81
C LEU A 52 15.30 -0.02 10.24
N ASN A 53 16.41 0.08 9.51
CA ASN A 53 17.13 -1.07 8.96
C ASN A 53 17.49 -2.09 10.06
N GLY A 54 17.22 -3.37 9.81
CA GLY A 54 17.49 -4.48 10.72
C GLY A 54 16.51 -4.59 11.88
N HIS A 55 15.54 -3.67 12.00
CA HIS A 55 14.51 -3.73 13.03
C HIS A 55 13.29 -4.50 12.53
N THR A 56 12.71 -5.32 13.40
CA THR A 56 11.41 -5.96 13.19
C THR A 56 10.43 -5.53 14.28
N ILE A 57 9.34 -4.88 13.88
CA ILE A 57 8.23 -4.55 14.78
C ILE A 57 7.00 -5.36 14.39
N THR A 58 6.43 -6.09 15.36
CA THR A 58 5.18 -6.84 15.16
C THR A 58 3.98 -6.06 15.69
N ILE A 59 2.95 -5.88 14.87
CA ILE A 59 1.65 -5.36 15.32
C ILE A 59 0.95 -6.43 16.15
N ASP A 60 0.56 -6.06 17.37
CA ASP A 60 -0.08 -6.94 18.33
C ASP A 60 -1.34 -6.32 18.97
N GLY A 61 -2.23 -7.19 19.44
CA GLY A 61 -3.42 -6.87 20.23
C GLY A 61 -4.61 -6.28 19.46
N SER A 62 -4.37 -5.44 18.45
CA SER A 62 -5.44 -4.76 17.70
C SER A 62 -4.93 -4.17 16.38
N ASN A 63 -5.88 -3.77 15.52
CA ASN A 63 -5.61 -2.97 14.33
C ASN A 63 -4.92 -1.65 14.71
N ARG A 64 -4.04 -1.14 13.83
CA ARG A 64 -3.30 0.10 14.06
C ARG A 64 -3.60 1.11 12.99
N THR A 65 -3.66 2.37 13.39
CA THR A 65 -3.76 3.51 12.49
C THR A 65 -2.56 4.39 12.76
N VAL A 66 -1.97 4.93 11.70
CA VAL A 66 -0.91 5.95 11.73
C VAL A 66 -1.19 6.97 10.64
N LEU A 67 -0.59 8.15 10.79
CA LEU A 67 -0.58 9.15 9.75
C LEU A 67 0.26 8.64 8.58
N GLY A 68 1.54 8.38 8.77
CA GLY A 68 2.40 7.90 7.69
C GLY A 68 3.29 6.74 8.12
N ALA A 69 3.82 6.00 7.15
CA ALA A 69 4.71 4.89 7.44
C ALA A 69 5.85 4.79 6.44
N GLN A 70 7.07 4.68 6.97
CA GLN A 70 8.29 4.38 6.25
C GLN A 70 8.89 3.08 6.79
N ILE A 71 9.19 2.13 5.92
CA ILE A 71 9.94 0.92 6.27
C ILE A 71 11.25 1.00 5.51
N ASP A 72 12.36 1.21 6.22
CA ASP A 72 13.67 1.31 5.61
C ASP A 72 14.11 -0.03 5.04
N ASN A 73 15.09 0.02 4.12
CA ASN A 73 15.69 -1.20 3.60
C ASN A 73 16.21 -2.08 4.76
N GLY A 74 15.89 -3.38 4.72
CA GLY A 74 16.19 -4.33 5.81
C GLY A 74 15.28 -4.22 7.05
N GLY A 75 14.42 -3.21 7.15
CA GLY A 75 13.39 -3.12 8.19
C GLY A 75 12.17 -4.00 7.88
N THR A 76 11.49 -4.48 8.92
CA THR A 76 10.27 -5.28 8.80
C THR A 76 9.17 -4.77 9.73
N LEU A 77 8.01 -4.43 9.17
CA LEU A 77 6.76 -4.29 9.92
C LEU A 77 5.94 -5.56 9.71
N ALA A 78 5.77 -6.38 10.74
CA ALA A 78 4.96 -7.59 10.68
C ALA A 78 3.55 -7.27 11.19
N ASN A 79 2.56 -7.19 10.30
CA ASN A 79 1.19 -6.89 10.71
C ASN A 79 0.47 -8.09 11.35
N GLY A 80 1.09 -9.27 11.38
CA GLY A 80 0.52 -10.47 11.99
C GLY A 80 -0.79 -10.84 11.30
N GLY A 81 -1.92 -10.69 11.99
CA GLY A 81 -3.27 -10.78 11.41
C GLY A 81 -4.07 -9.48 11.49
N PHE A 82 -3.44 -8.38 11.90
CA PHE A 82 -4.09 -7.10 12.17
C PHE A 82 -3.97 -6.15 10.98
N THR A 83 -4.99 -5.32 10.80
CA THR A 83 -4.97 -4.29 9.75
C THR A 83 -4.10 -3.12 10.18
N LEU A 84 -3.19 -2.69 9.30
CA LEU A 84 -2.53 -1.40 9.38
C LEU A 84 -3.26 -0.40 8.49
N THR A 85 -3.65 0.75 9.05
CA THR A 85 -4.24 1.87 8.33
C THR A 85 -3.26 3.03 8.27
N VAL A 86 -3.00 3.56 7.08
CA VAL A 86 -2.11 4.71 6.84
C VAL A 86 -2.92 5.82 6.18
N ASN A 87 -3.09 6.95 6.87
CA ASN A 87 -4.01 8.03 6.48
C ASN A 87 -3.32 9.27 5.91
N GLY A 88 -2.00 9.22 5.77
CA GLY A 88 -1.15 10.36 5.48
C GLY A 88 -1.20 10.77 4.02
N THR A 89 -0.89 12.04 3.80
CA THR A 89 -0.93 12.68 2.48
C THR A 89 0.48 12.93 1.98
N GLY A 90 0.71 12.83 0.66
CA GLY A 90 2.04 13.06 0.08
C GLY A 90 2.96 11.85 0.17
N SER A 91 4.28 12.07 0.17
CA SER A 91 5.32 11.04 0.01
C SER A 91 6.20 10.85 1.26
N GLY A 92 7.07 9.85 1.23
CA GLY A 92 8.01 9.52 2.30
C GLY A 92 7.29 9.10 3.58
N ILE A 93 7.84 9.54 4.72
CA ILE A 93 7.29 9.26 6.04
C ILE A 93 5.88 9.82 6.28
N ASN A 94 5.45 10.82 5.49
CA ASN A 94 4.08 11.37 5.54
C ASN A 94 3.10 10.62 4.62
N GLY A 95 3.60 9.76 3.74
CA GLY A 95 2.83 8.89 2.86
C GLY A 95 2.96 7.43 3.27
N PHE A 96 3.22 6.57 2.28
CA PHE A 96 3.53 5.16 2.52
C PHE A 96 4.76 4.75 1.69
N THR A 97 5.91 4.59 2.35
CA THR A 97 7.16 4.20 1.69
C THR A 97 7.65 2.86 2.23
N VAL A 98 7.87 1.90 1.33
CA VAL A 98 8.38 0.57 1.70
C VAL A 98 9.64 0.28 0.90
N ASN A 99 10.79 0.39 1.56
CA ASN A 99 12.08 -0.07 1.05
C ASN A 99 12.46 -1.44 1.65
N GLY A 100 11.93 -1.76 2.84
CA GLY A 100 12.05 -3.08 3.47
C GLY A 100 10.84 -3.97 3.21
N THR A 101 10.27 -4.55 4.27
CA THR A 101 9.14 -5.49 4.17
C THR A 101 7.97 -5.11 5.09
N LEU A 102 6.75 -5.09 4.54
CA LEU A 102 5.51 -5.20 5.32
C LEU A 102 4.99 -6.64 5.17
N SER A 103 5.04 -7.44 6.23
CA SER A 103 4.71 -8.88 6.20
C SER A 103 3.50 -9.23 7.05
N GLY A 104 2.99 -10.46 6.89
CA GLY A 104 1.89 -11.04 7.68
C GLY A 104 0.69 -11.45 6.82
N SER A 105 -0.46 -11.62 7.46
CA SER A 105 -1.75 -11.92 6.84
C SER A 105 -2.81 -10.85 7.11
N GLY A 106 -2.49 -9.85 7.93
CA GLY A 106 -3.36 -8.71 8.16
C GLY A 106 -3.53 -7.85 6.91
N GLY A 107 -4.59 -7.03 6.87
CA GLY A 107 -4.84 -6.09 5.79
C GLY A 107 -3.93 -4.85 5.85
N LEU A 108 -3.96 -4.08 4.77
CA LEU A 108 -3.40 -2.74 4.68
C LEU A 108 -4.50 -1.81 4.14
N THR A 109 -4.80 -0.72 4.85
CA THR A 109 -5.70 0.33 4.36
C THR A 109 -4.89 1.59 4.06
N LEU A 110 -4.96 2.05 2.81
CA LEU A 110 -4.38 3.29 2.32
C LEU A 110 -5.51 4.31 2.17
N GLY A 111 -5.65 5.17 3.18
CA GLY A 111 -6.79 6.07 3.33
C GLY A 111 -6.48 7.55 3.19
N GLY A 112 -5.21 7.91 2.98
CA GLY A 112 -4.84 9.30 2.79
C GLY A 112 -5.29 9.84 1.43
N VAL A 113 -5.83 11.05 1.42
CA VAL A 113 -6.15 11.77 0.18
C VAL A 113 -4.84 12.22 -0.47
N ALA A 114 -4.67 11.90 -1.76
CA ALA A 114 -3.43 12.21 -2.49
C ALA A 114 -2.17 11.62 -1.80
N GLN A 115 -2.33 10.46 -1.17
CA GLN A 115 -1.21 9.68 -0.67
C GLN A 115 -0.31 9.25 -1.83
N VAL A 116 0.99 9.17 -1.56
CA VAL A 116 1.99 8.65 -2.49
C VAL A 116 2.58 7.38 -1.89
N ILE A 117 2.55 6.31 -2.68
CA ILE A 117 3.27 5.07 -2.43
C ILE A 117 4.64 5.17 -3.09
N ASP A 118 5.71 4.82 -2.38
CA ASP A 118 7.06 4.79 -2.92
C ASP A 118 7.89 3.63 -2.33
N GLY A 119 9.12 3.49 -2.83
CA GLY A 119 10.12 2.55 -2.36
C GLY A 119 10.29 1.33 -3.28
N SER A 120 11.31 0.54 -2.97
CA SER A 120 11.73 -0.64 -3.74
C SER A 120 11.49 -1.98 -3.04
N GLY A 121 10.70 -1.96 -1.97
CA GLY A 121 10.51 -3.09 -1.06
C GLY A 121 9.30 -3.96 -1.41
N THR A 122 8.90 -4.78 -0.44
CA THR A 122 7.81 -5.75 -0.61
C THR A 122 6.75 -5.61 0.47
N VAL A 123 5.50 -5.49 0.05
CA VAL A 123 4.32 -5.71 0.88
C VAL A 123 3.90 -7.18 0.70
N SER A 124 4.51 -8.06 1.48
CA SER A 124 4.23 -9.50 1.50
C SER A 124 3.00 -9.86 2.35
N ALA A 125 2.41 -8.88 3.03
CA ALA A 125 1.14 -9.03 3.70
C ALA A 125 0.07 -9.58 2.73
N THR A 126 -0.55 -10.71 3.09
CA THR A 126 -1.50 -11.41 2.21
C THR A 126 -2.94 -10.96 2.38
N GLY A 127 -3.25 -10.21 3.44
CA GLY A 127 -4.53 -9.57 3.61
C GLY A 127 -4.79 -8.54 2.49
N THR A 128 -6.06 -8.14 2.33
CA THR A 128 -6.44 -7.16 1.31
C THR A 128 -5.72 -5.83 1.52
N VAL A 129 -5.19 -5.28 0.43
CA VAL A 129 -4.70 -3.90 0.35
C VAL A 129 -5.86 -3.03 -0.14
N THR A 130 -6.52 -2.35 0.78
CA THR A 130 -7.67 -1.48 0.49
C THR A 130 -7.20 -0.06 0.19
N VAL A 131 -7.50 0.43 -0.99
CA VAL A 131 -7.34 1.84 -1.37
C VAL A 131 -8.68 2.53 -1.16
N SER A 132 -8.81 3.27 -0.05
CA SER A 132 -10.07 3.95 0.32
C SER A 132 -10.15 5.39 -0.16
N SER A 133 -9.04 5.95 -0.66
CA SER A 133 -8.99 7.27 -1.30
C SER A 133 -8.04 7.25 -2.49
N SER A 134 -8.21 8.17 -3.43
CA SER A 134 -7.33 8.29 -4.59
C SER A 134 -5.88 8.57 -4.17
N LEU A 135 -4.95 7.83 -4.78
CA LEU A 135 -3.52 7.89 -4.48
C LEU A 135 -2.68 7.73 -5.74
N SER A 136 -1.37 7.97 -5.61
CA SER A 136 -0.41 7.72 -6.68
C SER A 136 0.72 6.80 -6.21
N VAL A 137 1.31 6.08 -7.14
CA VAL A 137 2.61 5.41 -6.96
C VAL A 137 3.65 6.30 -7.62
N ALA A 138 4.73 6.61 -6.88
CA ALA A 138 5.81 7.46 -7.35
C ALA A 138 6.55 6.85 -8.55
N ALA A 139 7.14 7.70 -9.40
CA ALA A 139 7.92 7.23 -10.55
C ALA A 139 9.20 6.47 -10.16
N THR A 140 9.70 6.71 -8.95
CA THR A 140 10.84 6.02 -8.34
C THR A 140 10.48 4.65 -7.76
N ALA A 141 9.19 4.36 -7.59
CA ALA A 141 8.74 3.15 -6.91
C ALA A 141 9.02 1.91 -7.77
N ASN A 142 9.46 0.85 -7.10
CA ASN A 142 9.52 -0.50 -7.64
C ASN A 142 9.05 -1.48 -6.58
N ILE A 143 7.74 -1.55 -6.38
CA ILE A 143 7.12 -2.17 -5.21
C ILE A 143 6.34 -3.43 -5.58
N THR A 144 6.42 -4.43 -4.72
CA THR A 144 5.66 -5.69 -4.87
C THR A 144 4.55 -5.81 -3.84
N PHE A 145 3.36 -6.24 -4.25
CA PHE A 145 2.21 -6.54 -3.39
C PHE A 145 1.78 -8.01 -3.51
N ALA A 146 1.73 -8.71 -2.38
CA ALA A 146 1.24 -10.09 -2.29
C ALA A 146 -0.26 -10.20 -1.98
N GLY A 147 -0.83 -9.21 -1.29
CA GLY A 147 -2.28 -9.11 -1.07
C GLY A 147 -3.03 -8.64 -2.32
N THR A 148 -4.32 -8.96 -2.38
CA THR A 148 -5.22 -8.39 -3.40
C THR A 148 -5.35 -6.89 -3.19
N ILE A 149 -5.11 -6.09 -4.23
CA ILE A 149 -5.39 -4.65 -4.20
C ILE A 149 -6.88 -4.46 -4.51
N SER A 150 -7.60 -3.78 -3.61
CA SER A 150 -9.01 -3.45 -3.76
C SER A 150 -9.20 -1.94 -3.77
N ILE A 151 -9.63 -1.40 -4.90
CA ILE A 151 -9.82 0.04 -5.09
C ILE A 151 -11.28 0.38 -4.81
N SER A 152 -11.51 1.32 -3.88
CA SER A 152 -12.86 1.73 -3.49
C SER A 152 -13.57 2.51 -4.61
N THR A 153 -14.90 2.62 -4.50
CA THR A 153 -15.73 3.43 -5.39
C THR A 153 -15.26 4.88 -5.42
N LEU A 154 -15.25 5.51 -6.60
CA LEU A 154 -14.75 6.87 -6.84
C LEU A 154 -13.27 7.10 -6.49
N SER A 155 -12.48 6.04 -6.31
CA SER A 155 -11.04 6.14 -6.08
C SER A 155 -10.24 5.81 -7.34
N THR A 156 -9.13 6.50 -7.52
CA THR A 156 -8.15 6.25 -8.58
C THR A 156 -6.78 5.94 -8.00
N VAL A 157 -6.15 4.87 -8.49
CA VAL A 157 -4.72 4.62 -8.32
C VAL A 157 -4.00 5.05 -9.59
N THR A 158 -3.07 5.99 -9.49
CA THR A 158 -2.19 6.38 -10.60
C THR A 158 -0.81 5.79 -10.43
N ASN A 159 -0.47 4.76 -11.21
CA ASN A 159 0.84 4.15 -11.19
C ASN A 159 1.83 4.90 -12.10
N ASN A 160 2.80 5.60 -11.53
CA ASN A 160 3.87 6.25 -12.31
C ASN A 160 5.19 5.47 -12.30
N GLY A 161 5.30 4.41 -11.51
CA GLY A 161 6.52 3.62 -11.33
C GLY A 161 6.35 2.18 -11.82
N ILE A 162 6.95 1.25 -11.08
CA ILE A 162 6.82 -0.19 -11.29
C ILE A 162 6.02 -0.78 -10.13
N VAL A 163 4.87 -1.38 -10.45
CA VAL A 163 4.07 -2.16 -9.50
C VAL A 163 4.06 -3.61 -9.95
N THR A 164 4.38 -4.50 -9.03
CA THR A 164 4.25 -5.95 -9.24
C THR A 164 3.21 -6.52 -8.28
N THR A 165 2.21 -7.25 -8.79
CA THR A 165 1.24 -7.96 -7.95
C THR A 165 1.50 -9.45 -8.05
N THR A 166 1.67 -10.14 -6.93
CA THR A 166 1.84 -11.61 -6.87
C THR A 166 0.65 -12.33 -6.26
N GLY A 167 -0.26 -11.60 -5.60
CA GLY A 167 -1.50 -12.13 -5.06
C GLY A 167 -2.42 -12.66 -6.15
N THR A 168 -3.04 -13.82 -5.90
CA THR A 168 -3.93 -14.49 -6.87
C THR A 168 -5.15 -13.65 -7.24
N GLY A 169 -5.67 -12.86 -6.30
CA GLY A 169 -6.77 -11.91 -6.54
C GLY A 169 -6.38 -10.66 -7.32
N GLY A 170 -5.09 -10.38 -7.50
CA GLY A 170 -4.60 -9.28 -8.33
C GLY A 170 -5.11 -7.89 -7.88
N ILE A 171 -5.81 -7.20 -8.78
CA ILE A 171 -6.35 -5.85 -8.59
C ILE A 171 -7.84 -5.87 -8.93
N THR A 172 -8.66 -5.38 -8.02
CA THR A 172 -10.12 -5.36 -8.09
C THR A 172 -10.65 -3.95 -7.82
N GLY A 173 -11.82 -3.64 -8.38
CA GLY A 173 -12.52 -2.37 -8.14
C GLY A 173 -13.87 -2.60 -7.44
N GLY A 174 -14.22 -1.72 -6.52
CA GLY A 174 -15.50 -1.75 -5.80
C GLY A 174 -16.71 -1.35 -6.66
N SER A 175 -16.49 -0.67 -7.78
CA SER A 175 -17.50 -0.33 -8.79
C SER A 175 -16.84 -0.01 -10.13
N SER A 176 -17.63 0.29 -11.16
CA SER A 176 -17.12 0.76 -12.46
C SER A 176 -16.33 2.07 -12.39
N THR A 177 -16.45 2.83 -11.31
CA THR A 177 -15.72 4.10 -11.11
C THR A 177 -14.36 3.92 -10.41
N ALA A 178 -14.10 2.74 -9.85
CA ALA A 178 -12.79 2.39 -9.30
C ALA A 178 -11.79 2.26 -10.45
N THR A 179 -10.76 3.10 -10.44
CA THR A 179 -9.88 3.29 -11.60
C THR A 179 -8.43 2.98 -11.28
N TRP A 180 -7.77 2.25 -12.16
CA TRP A 180 -6.31 2.17 -12.22
C TRP A 180 -5.82 2.86 -13.49
N THR A 181 -4.93 3.84 -13.33
CA THR A 181 -4.31 4.56 -14.43
C THR A 181 -2.82 4.29 -14.46
N GLN A 182 -2.31 3.80 -15.59
CA GLN A 182 -0.87 3.77 -15.86
C GLN A 182 -0.39 5.14 -16.32
N GLY A 183 0.59 5.71 -15.63
CA GLY A 183 1.31 6.91 -16.04
C GLY A 183 2.28 6.63 -17.18
N ASN A 184 2.93 7.68 -17.70
CA ASN A 184 3.93 7.55 -18.76
C ASN A 184 5.11 6.69 -18.32
N ASN A 185 5.58 5.79 -19.21
CA ASN A 185 6.69 4.87 -18.95
C ASN A 185 6.53 3.95 -17.71
N ALA A 186 5.37 3.95 -17.06
CA ALA A 186 5.11 3.13 -15.89
C ALA A 186 4.89 1.66 -16.30
N THR A 187 5.17 0.74 -15.38
CA THR A 187 5.00 -0.70 -15.60
C THR A 187 4.08 -1.30 -14.54
N LEU A 188 3.13 -2.11 -14.99
CA LEU A 188 2.36 -3.01 -14.12
C LEU A 188 2.67 -4.45 -14.48
N ASN A 189 3.32 -5.18 -13.57
CA ASN A 189 3.48 -6.63 -13.65
C ASN A 189 2.33 -7.30 -12.90
N PHE A 190 1.29 -7.64 -13.64
CA PHE A 190 0.06 -8.22 -13.10
C PHE A 190 0.18 -9.75 -13.03
N GLY A 191 0.37 -10.29 -11.83
CA GLY A 191 0.41 -11.73 -11.54
C GLY A 191 -0.92 -12.37 -11.11
N GLY A 192 -1.99 -11.59 -10.93
CA GLY A 192 -3.30 -12.09 -10.50
C GLY A 192 -3.91 -13.08 -11.50
N ASN A 193 -4.55 -14.15 -11.01
CA ASN A 193 -4.96 -15.29 -11.84
C ASN A 193 -6.34 -15.89 -11.50
N THR A 194 -6.99 -15.43 -10.42
CA THR A 194 -8.37 -15.85 -10.09
C THR A 194 -9.42 -14.88 -10.62
N THR A 195 -9.03 -13.65 -10.93
CA THR A 195 -9.89 -12.63 -11.54
C THR A 195 -9.15 -11.93 -12.67
N SER A 196 -9.89 -11.49 -13.70
CA SER A 196 -9.34 -10.57 -14.69
C SER A 196 -9.01 -9.24 -14.01
N LEU A 197 -7.91 -8.60 -14.43
CA LEU A 197 -7.48 -7.29 -13.96
C LEU A 197 -8.66 -6.30 -14.01
N LEU A 198 -9.10 -5.81 -12.86
CA LEU A 198 -10.27 -4.94 -12.73
C LEU A 198 -11.49 -5.51 -13.47
N SER A 199 -11.85 -6.77 -13.16
CA SER A 199 -13.11 -7.38 -13.61
C SER A 199 -14.28 -6.42 -13.39
N THR A 200 -14.33 -5.81 -12.21
CA THR A 200 -15.05 -4.58 -11.89
C THR A 200 -14.05 -3.41 -11.81
N GLY A 201 -14.36 -2.30 -12.49
CA GLY A 201 -13.53 -1.09 -12.54
C GLY A 201 -13.00 -0.75 -13.94
N THR A 202 -12.23 0.32 -14.00
CA THR A 202 -11.66 0.89 -15.23
C THR A 202 -10.13 0.83 -15.21
N LEU A 203 -9.55 0.24 -16.25
CA LEU A 203 -8.12 0.31 -16.52
C LEU A 203 -7.86 1.35 -17.61
N ASN A 204 -7.06 2.37 -17.31
CA ASN A 204 -6.51 3.30 -18.29
C ASN A 204 -5.03 2.98 -18.52
N ALA A 205 -4.72 2.35 -19.66
CA ALA A 205 -3.39 1.85 -20.00
C ALA A 205 -2.85 2.45 -21.32
N THR A 206 -3.30 3.64 -21.73
CA THR A 206 -2.97 4.22 -23.05
C THR A 206 -1.86 5.27 -23.04
N ASN A 207 -1.44 5.75 -21.86
CA ASN A 207 -0.41 6.78 -21.74
C ASN A 207 0.93 6.35 -22.36
N THR A 208 1.67 7.29 -22.95
CA THR A 208 2.87 6.97 -23.75
C THR A 208 3.92 6.20 -22.96
N GLY A 209 4.42 5.13 -23.57
CA GLY A 209 5.52 4.30 -23.07
C GLY A 209 5.16 3.35 -21.93
N ASN A 210 3.93 3.37 -21.42
CA ASN A 210 3.55 2.48 -20.32
C ASN A 210 3.39 1.03 -20.78
N THR A 211 3.67 0.08 -19.88
CA THR A 211 3.57 -1.36 -20.12
C THR A 211 2.65 -2.01 -19.10
N VAL A 212 1.69 -2.81 -19.59
CA VAL A 212 0.98 -3.80 -18.78
C VAL A 212 1.48 -5.18 -19.15
N ASN A 213 2.11 -5.85 -18.19
CA ASN A 213 2.65 -7.19 -18.32
C ASN A 213 1.76 -8.19 -17.56
N TYR A 214 1.14 -9.13 -18.27
CA TYR A 214 0.40 -10.24 -17.67
C TYR A 214 1.38 -11.38 -17.36
N SER A 215 1.81 -11.45 -16.10
CA SER A 215 2.93 -12.28 -15.64
C SER A 215 2.53 -13.51 -14.82
N GLY A 216 1.23 -13.75 -14.62
CA GLY A 216 0.70 -14.85 -13.81
C GLY A 216 0.79 -16.21 -14.51
N SER A 217 -0.06 -17.15 -14.08
CA SER A 217 -0.28 -18.44 -14.76
C SER A 217 -1.37 -18.27 -15.84
N THR A 218 -2.53 -18.87 -15.68
CA THR A 218 -3.71 -18.60 -16.51
C THR A 218 -4.25 -17.20 -16.22
N GLN A 219 -4.41 -16.38 -17.26
CA GLN A 219 -4.92 -15.02 -17.11
C GLN A 219 -5.84 -14.63 -18.28
N THR A 220 -6.83 -13.82 -17.96
CA THR A 220 -7.69 -13.17 -18.94
C THR A 220 -7.40 -11.67 -18.96
N CYS A 221 -7.03 -11.16 -20.14
CA CYS A 221 -6.73 -9.76 -20.34
C CYS A 221 -8.00 -8.93 -20.20
N LYS A 222 -7.92 -7.80 -19.51
CA LYS A 222 -8.99 -6.81 -19.52
C LYS A 222 -9.14 -6.25 -20.94
N ALA A 223 -10.36 -6.21 -21.45
CA ALA A 223 -10.67 -5.67 -22.78
C ALA A 223 -10.61 -4.13 -22.78
N VAL A 224 -9.41 -3.57 -22.93
CA VAL A 224 -9.13 -2.14 -23.06
C VAL A 224 -7.96 -1.92 -24.01
N THR A 225 -7.81 -0.73 -24.57
CA THR A 225 -6.60 -0.35 -25.33
C THR A 225 -5.37 -0.30 -24.41
N TYR A 226 -4.27 -0.85 -24.87
CA TYR A 226 -2.97 -0.80 -24.21
C TYR A 226 -2.00 0.08 -25.00
N HIS A 227 -1.05 0.71 -24.31
CA HIS A 227 0.13 1.28 -24.97
C HIS A 227 1.11 0.15 -25.33
N HIS A 228 1.80 -0.41 -24.33
CA HIS A 228 2.50 -1.68 -24.49
C HIS A 228 1.78 -2.79 -23.72
N LEU A 229 1.68 -3.95 -24.35
CA LEU A 229 1.14 -5.17 -23.76
C LEU A 229 2.19 -6.26 -23.86
N SER A 230 2.52 -6.88 -22.74
CA SER A 230 3.43 -8.03 -22.71
C SER A 230 2.82 -9.20 -21.96
N PHE A 231 3.28 -10.39 -22.31
CA PHE A 231 2.99 -11.61 -21.58
C PHE A 231 4.30 -12.17 -21.03
N SER A 232 4.27 -12.63 -19.79
CA SER A 232 5.37 -13.35 -19.19
C SER A 232 4.83 -14.43 -18.24
N GLY A 233 5.73 -15.18 -17.62
CA GLY A 233 5.34 -16.27 -16.71
C GLY A 233 4.93 -17.52 -17.47
N SER A 234 3.97 -18.27 -16.93
CA SER A 234 3.52 -19.55 -17.49
C SER A 234 2.02 -19.53 -17.78
N GLY A 235 1.49 -20.62 -18.35
CA GLY A 235 0.05 -20.78 -18.56
C GLY A 235 -0.54 -19.94 -19.68
N THR A 236 -1.84 -20.14 -19.93
CA THR A 236 -2.54 -19.54 -21.07
C THR A 236 -2.94 -18.10 -20.78
N LYS A 237 -2.58 -17.18 -21.68
CA LYS A 237 -3.06 -15.80 -21.69
C LYS A 237 -4.20 -15.67 -22.70
N THR A 238 -5.37 -15.26 -22.25
CA THR A 238 -6.55 -15.10 -23.10
C THR A 238 -6.94 -13.64 -23.18
N CYS A 239 -6.75 -13.01 -24.33
CA CYS A 239 -7.26 -11.67 -24.58
C CYS A 239 -8.38 -11.75 -25.63
N THR A 240 -9.44 -10.97 -25.45
CA THR A 240 -10.28 -10.59 -26.60
C THR A 240 -9.45 -9.68 -27.52
N ALA A 241 -9.86 -9.56 -28.78
CA ALA A 241 -9.22 -8.62 -29.69
C ALA A 241 -9.14 -7.23 -29.04
N THR A 242 -7.94 -6.69 -28.94
CA THR A 242 -7.69 -5.38 -28.34
C THR A 242 -6.68 -4.58 -29.15
N THR A 243 -6.74 -3.26 -29.02
CA THR A 243 -5.78 -2.34 -29.63
C THR A 243 -4.53 -2.25 -28.75
N VAL A 244 -3.36 -2.38 -29.38
CA VAL A 244 -2.06 -2.11 -28.75
C VAL A 244 -1.39 -1.01 -29.57
N ASN A 245 -1.19 0.18 -28.97
CA ASN A 245 -0.67 1.35 -29.69
C ASN A 245 0.84 1.26 -29.97
N GLY A 246 1.57 0.51 -29.16
CA GLY A 246 2.99 0.25 -29.32
C GLY A 246 3.29 -1.25 -29.42
N ASN A 247 4.30 -1.71 -28.70
CA ASN A 247 4.76 -3.10 -28.75
C ASN A 247 3.78 -4.09 -28.10
N LEU A 248 3.59 -5.22 -28.77
CA LEU A 248 3.06 -6.46 -28.24
C LEU A 248 4.23 -7.45 -28.08
N GLN A 249 4.46 -7.95 -26.86
CA GLN A 249 5.49 -8.96 -26.58
C GLN A 249 4.84 -10.23 -26.03
N LEU A 250 5.31 -11.40 -26.51
CA LEU A 250 4.79 -12.72 -26.19
C LEU A 250 5.79 -13.54 -25.37
#